data_AF-A0A4Y9SFC7-F1
#
_entry.id   AF-A0A4Y9SFC7-F1
#
_cell.length_a   1.000
_cell.length_b   1.000
_cell.length_c   1.000
_cell.angle_alpha   90.00
_cell.angle_beta   90.00
_cell.angle_gamma   90.00
#
_symmetry.space_group_name_H-M   'P 1'
#
loop_
_entity.id
_entity.type
_entity.pdbx_description
1 polymer ?
#
loop_
_entity_poly.entity_id
_entity_poly.type
_entity_poly.pdbx_seq_one_letter_code
_entity_poly.pdbx_strand_id
1 'polypeptide(L)'
;MSNIIIPLNGTDFYYKNGSLHLGIPANIPVGSIDPYYPNLPKFLSDAILRQRHFGNYLADGLQTGHLTFNRQTGLAEFNSKIGKSQFIGYVFEAMTVRMINDNLSTIGKNVLCWISHRTGRSTPTDKYIKQFEAIGTGSVDTSKRHSFYFEPGANTDVMFVRAVPKKRSRIVEFEPLTINGSTATASLQVKAITSNVRDEIIMPLLNGKYRHVLTYLVNPRTGVHTYYECMDEIKRMYSDRRLTWDEYQHLLNSIIQPSDMGMDQYYINEYYQYLYRNHPMNIQPDDLTNAAANIEIAGFVKGEGLILPSDMKLQDDPDETSPRY
;
A
#
# COMPACT_ATOMS: atom_id res chain seq x y z
N MET A 1 5.46 11.36 -33.95
CA MET A 1 4.74 10.33 -33.17
C MET A 1 3.69 9.72 -34.08
N SER A 2 3.74 8.39 -34.25
CA SER A 2 2.88 7.65 -35.16
C SER A 2 1.50 7.44 -34.54
N ASN A 3 0.43 7.82 -35.22
CA ASN A 3 -0.93 7.50 -34.80
C ASN A 3 -1.18 6.01 -35.00
N ILE A 4 -1.58 5.29 -33.95
CA ILE A 4 -1.97 3.87 -34.04
C ILE A 4 -3.50 3.83 -33.98
N ILE A 5 -4.12 3.42 -35.08
CA ILE A 5 -5.56 3.19 -35.20
C ILE A 5 -5.79 1.69 -35.04
N ILE A 6 -6.64 1.29 -34.09
CA ILE A 6 -6.92 -0.12 -33.82
C ILE A 6 -8.42 -0.34 -34.01
N PRO A 7 -8.83 -1.01 -35.10
CA PRO A 7 -10.22 -1.37 -35.27
C PRO A 7 -10.53 -2.57 -34.36
N LEU A 8 -11.36 -2.35 -33.34
CA LEU A 8 -12.09 -3.40 -32.65
C LEU A 8 -13.52 -3.34 -33.18
N ASN A 9 -14.00 -4.46 -33.74
CA ASN A 9 -15.29 -4.61 -34.42
C ASN A 9 -16.39 -3.67 -33.85
N GLY A 10 -16.67 -2.60 -34.61
CA GLY A 10 -17.86 -1.75 -34.45
C GLY A 10 -17.64 -0.35 -33.84
N THR A 11 -16.47 -0.04 -33.28
CA THR A 11 -16.16 1.32 -32.79
C THR A 11 -14.67 1.59 -32.94
N ASP A 12 -14.31 2.57 -33.79
CA ASP A 12 -12.92 2.96 -34.03
C ASP A 12 -12.34 3.64 -32.77
N PHE A 13 -11.28 3.06 -32.21
CA PHE A 13 -10.49 3.69 -31.14
C PHE A 13 -9.16 4.17 -31.72
N TYR A 14 -8.69 5.33 -31.28
CA TYR A 14 -7.31 5.75 -31.55
C TYR A 14 -6.66 6.35 -30.30
N TYR A 15 -5.37 6.07 -30.14
CA TYR A 15 -4.58 6.54 -29.00
C TYR A 15 -3.77 7.77 -29.40
N LYS A 16 -3.94 8.88 -28.67
CA LYS A 16 -3.22 10.14 -28.93
C LYS A 16 -2.92 10.86 -27.61
N ASN A 17 -1.68 11.28 -27.40
CA ASN A 17 -1.25 12.09 -26.24
C ASN A 17 -1.69 11.52 -24.87
N GLY A 18 -1.59 10.20 -24.66
CA GLY A 18 -1.99 9.56 -23.40
C GLY A 18 -3.50 9.37 -23.22
N SER A 19 -4.32 9.73 -24.21
CA SER A 19 -5.78 9.62 -24.18
C SER A 19 -6.28 8.64 -25.24
N LEU A 20 -7.25 7.80 -24.86
CA LEU A 20 -8.00 6.94 -25.79
C LEU A 20 -9.20 7.73 -26.32
N HIS A 21 -9.27 7.92 -27.63
CA HIS A 21 -10.38 8.60 -28.29
C HIS A 21 -11.30 7.57 -28.94
N LEU A 22 -12.59 7.68 -28.63
CA LEU A 22 -13.66 6.96 -29.30
C LEU A 22 -14.02 7.69 -30.60
N GLY A 23 -14.41 6.95 -31.64
CA GLY A 23 -15.11 7.46 -32.84
C GLY A 23 -16.51 8.06 -32.56
N ILE A 24 -16.85 8.31 -31.29
CA ILE A 24 -18.06 8.96 -30.79
C ILE A 24 -17.57 10.03 -29.79
N PRO A 25 -18.15 11.25 -29.74
CA PRO A 25 -17.60 12.42 -29.03
C PRO A 25 -17.71 12.33 -27.50
N ALA A 26 -17.14 11.29 -26.89
CA ALA A 26 -16.97 11.15 -25.46
C ALA A 26 -15.52 10.78 -25.14
N ASN A 27 -14.78 11.72 -24.54
CA ASN A 27 -13.47 11.43 -23.95
C ASN A 27 -13.70 10.59 -22.68
N ILE A 28 -13.59 9.26 -22.78
CA ILE A 28 -13.60 8.39 -21.61
C ILE A 28 -12.18 8.35 -21.04
N PRO A 29 -11.96 8.68 -19.76
CA PRO A 29 -10.66 8.50 -19.13
C PRO A 29 -10.22 7.04 -19.23
N VAL A 30 -9.00 6.79 -19.71
CA VAL A 30 -8.47 5.43 -19.91
C VAL A 30 -8.56 4.61 -18.62
N GLY A 31 -8.27 5.23 -17.47
CA GLY A 31 -8.40 4.64 -16.15
C GLY A 31 -9.81 4.21 -15.74
N SER A 32 -10.87 4.54 -16.48
CA SER A 32 -12.25 4.10 -16.18
C SER A 32 -12.63 2.77 -16.83
N ILE A 33 -11.77 2.23 -17.70
CA ILE A 33 -12.01 0.96 -18.42
C ILE A 33 -11.53 -0.21 -17.57
N ASP A 34 -12.31 -1.30 -17.49
CA ASP A 34 -11.86 -2.54 -16.85
C ASP A 34 -10.62 -3.10 -17.59
N PRO A 35 -9.44 -3.22 -16.95
CA PRO A 35 -8.22 -3.70 -17.59
C PRO A 35 -8.25 -5.19 -17.95
N TYR A 36 -9.29 -5.92 -17.52
CA TYR A 36 -9.54 -7.33 -17.85
C TYR A 36 -10.72 -7.52 -18.80
N TYR A 37 -11.23 -6.45 -19.41
CA TYR A 37 -12.32 -6.54 -20.38
C TYR A 37 -11.98 -7.54 -21.51
N PRO A 38 -12.92 -8.41 -21.93
CA PRO A 38 -12.66 -9.40 -22.98
C PRO A 38 -12.12 -8.76 -24.26
N ASN A 39 -11.07 -9.35 -24.84
CA ASN A 39 -10.38 -8.87 -26.04
C ASN A 39 -9.65 -7.52 -25.91
N LEU A 40 -9.47 -6.99 -24.69
CA LEU A 40 -8.65 -5.81 -24.48
C LEU A 40 -7.18 -6.11 -24.83
N PRO A 41 -6.55 -5.34 -25.75
CA PRO A 41 -5.14 -5.55 -26.05
C PRO A 41 -4.25 -5.37 -24.82
N LYS A 42 -3.22 -6.21 -24.70
CA LYS A 42 -2.30 -6.19 -23.54
C LYS A 42 -1.69 -4.80 -23.27
N PHE A 43 -1.26 -4.09 -24.31
CA PHE A 43 -0.67 -2.76 -24.16
C PHE A 43 -1.67 -1.76 -23.55
N LEU A 44 -2.97 -1.90 -23.84
CA LEU A 44 -4.01 -1.03 -23.31
C LEU A 44 -4.33 -1.39 -21.85
N SER A 45 -4.39 -2.68 -21.53
CA SER A 45 -4.46 -3.16 -20.14
C SER A 45 -3.30 -2.61 -19.29
N ASP A 46 -2.08 -2.68 -19.81
CA ASP A 46 -0.88 -2.17 -19.12
C ASP A 46 -0.92 -0.63 -18.97
N ALA A 47 -1.46 0.11 -19.95
CA ALA A 47 -1.64 1.56 -19.86
C ALA A 47 -2.69 1.95 -18.81
N ILE A 48 -3.82 1.24 -18.72
CA ILE A 48 -4.86 1.45 -17.71
C ILE A 48 -4.28 1.22 -16.31
N LEU A 49 -3.61 0.08 -16.10
CA LEU A 49 -2.99 -0.26 -14.82
C LEU A 49 -1.93 0.78 -14.43
N ARG A 50 -1.11 1.25 -15.37
CA ARG A 50 -0.14 2.33 -15.13
C ARG A 50 -0.83 3.60 -14.67
N GLN A 51 -1.88 4.03 -15.38
CA GLN A 51 -2.61 5.25 -15.00
C GLN A 51 -3.22 5.16 -13.60
N ARG A 52 -3.74 3.99 -13.19
CA ARG A 52 -4.36 3.79 -11.87
C ARG A 52 -3.34 3.66 -10.74
N HIS A 53 -2.21 3.01 -10.98
CA HIS A 53 -1.35 2.51 -9.92
C HIS A 53 0.04 3.12 -9.86
N PHE A 54 0.51 3.80 -10.91
CA PHE A 54 1.90 4.29 -10.94
C PHE A 54 2.22 5.23 -9.78
N GLY A 55 1.33 6.18 -9.46
CA GLY A 55 1.54 7.09 -8.34
C GLY A 55 1.64 6.38 -6.99
N ASN A 56 0.73 5.43 -6.75
CA ASN A 56 0.74 4.59 -5.55
C ASN A 56 1.99 3.69 -5.48
N TYR A 57 2.40 3.11 -6.61
CA TYR A 57 3.63 2.33 -6.72
C TYR A 57 4.86 3.14 -6.36
N LEU A 58 4.97 4.37 -6.85
CA LEU A 58 6.10 5.23 -6.53
C LEU A 58 6.13 5.56 -5.04
N ALA A 59 4.98 5.95 -4.47
CA ALA A 59 4.87 6.26 -3.05
C ALA A 59 5.20 5.05 -2.17
N ASP A 60 4.53 3.91 -2.39
CA ASP A 60 4.72 2.69 -1.62
C ASP A 60 6.15 2.11 -1.82
N GLY A 61 6.65 2.14 -3.05
CA GLY A 61 7.99 1.69 -3.41
C GLY A 61 9.11 2.50 -2.76
N LEU A 62 9.00 3.84 -2.73
CA LEU A 62 9.95 4.72 -2.02
C LEU A 62 9.96 4.44 -0.51
N GLN A 63 8.80 4.11 0.08
CA GLN A 63 8.71 3.76 1.50
C GLN A 63 9.46 2.48 1.85
N THR A 64 9.63 1.56 0.90
CA THR A 64 10.41 0.31 1.13
C THR A 64 11.92 0.56 1.23
N GLY A 65 12.42 1.70 0.73
CA GLY A 65 13.86 1.97 0.61
C GLY A 65 14.57 1.18 -0.49
N HIS A 66 13.89 0.28 -1.20
CA HIS A 66 14.44 -0.44 -2.36
C HIS A 66 14.32 0.32 -3.67
N LEU A 67 13.50 1.38 -3.68
CA LEU A 67 13.41 2.33 -4.77
C LEU A 67 13.96 3.67 -4.28
N THR A 68 14.91 4.25 -5.02
CA THR A 68 15.56 5.50 -4.66
C THR A 68 15.50 6.49 -5.80
N PHE A 69 15.33 7.77 -5.48
CA PHE A 69 15.37 8.82 -6.49
C PHE A 69 16.81 9.24 -6.77
N ASN A 70 17.26 9.04 -8.01
CA ASN A 70 18.52 9.58 -8.48
C ASN A 70 18.32 11.06 -8.84
N ARG A 71 18.87 11.93 -7.99
CA ARG A 71 18.75 13.39 -8.15
C ARG A 71 19.44 13.95 -9.39
N GLN A 72 20.40 13.22 -9.97
CA GLN A 72 21.15 13.68 -11.14
C GLN A 72 20.41 13.34 -12.45
N THR A 73 19.81 12.15 -12.51
CA THR A 73 19.05 11.69 -13.68
C THR A 73 17.57 12.05 -13.60
N GLY A 74 17.09 12.40 -12.41
CA GLY A 74 15.68 12.60 -12.14
C GLY A 74 14.87 11.32 -12.27
N LEU A 75 15.49 10.13 -12.14
CA LEU A 75 14.82 8.83 -12.28
C LEU A 75 14.68 8.16 -10.93
N ALA A 76 13.64 7.35 -10.76
CA ALA A 76 13.58 6.41 -9.66
C ALA A 76 14.20 5.07 -10.07
N GLU A 77 15.20 4.64 -9.31
CA GLU A 77 16.03 3.47 -9.58
C GLU A 77 15.78 2.39 -8.53
N PHE A 78 15.72 1.14 -8.97
CA PHE A 78 15.64 0.00 -8.08
C PHE A 78 17.04 -0.33 -7.56
N ASN A 79 17.28 -0.07 -6.27
CA ASN A 79 18.58 -0.20 -5.62
C ASN A 79 18.62 -1.38 -4.65
N SER A 80 18.32 -2.59 -5.15
CA SER A 80 18.33 -3.79 -4.33
C SER A 80 18.58 -5.05 -5.14
N LYS A 81 19.07 -6.10 -4.48
CA LYS A 81 19.25 -7.45 -5.04
C LYS A 81 18.12 -8.40 -4.68
N ILE A 82 17.08 -7.92 -3.99
CA ILE A 82 15.94 -8.75 -3.59
C ILE A 82 15.15 -9.24 -4.80
N GLY A 83 14.56 -10.42 -4.67
CA GLY A 83 13.69 -10.98 -5.70
C GLY A 83 12.37 -10.23 -5.81
N LYS A 84 11.74 -10.32 -6.99
CA LYS A 84 10.44 -9.71 -7.30
C LYS A 84 9.38 -9.96 -6.22
N SER A 85 9.20 -11.21 -5.80
CA SER A 85 8.18 -11.58 -4.81
C SER A 85 8.41 -10.91 -3.46
N GLN A 86 9.67 -10.80 -3.02
CA GLN A 86 10.02 -10.13 -1.78
C GLN A 86 9.76 -8.63 -1.86
N PHE A 87 10.13 -8.00 -2.98
CA PHE A 87 9.83 -6.59 -3.22
C PHE A 87 8.32 -6.30 -3.20
N ILE A 88 7.51 -7.14 -3.85
CA ILE A 88 6.04 -7.02 -3.82
C ILE A 88 5.52 -7.12 -2.37
N GLY A 89 6.10 -8.01 -1.56
CA GLY A 89 5.81 -8.09 -0.13
C GLY A 89 5.99 -6.75 0.57
N TYR A 90 7.17 -6.14 0.44
CA TYR A 90 7.46 -4.82 1.03
C TYR A 90 6.53 -3.71 0.52
N VAL A 91 6.18 -3.72 -0.77
CA VAL A 91 5.23 -2.75 -1.33
C VAL A 91 3.84 -2.93 -0.72
N PHE A 92 3.40 -4.16 -0.45
CA PHE A 92 2.14 -4.41 0.23
C PHE A 92 2.16 -4.02 1.70
N GLU A 93 3.28 -4.14 2.40
CA GLU A 93 3.43 -3.59 3.75
C GLU A 93 3.21 -2.07 3.73
N ALA A 94 3.89 -1.35 2.82
CA ALA A 94 3.74 0.10 2.66
C ALA A 94 2.31 0.49 2.25
N MET A 95 1.71 -0.23 1.30
CA MET A 95 0.32 -0.03 0.89
C MET A 95 -0.64 -0.23 2.05
N THR A 96 -0.43 -1.25 2.90
CA THR A 96 -1.28 -1.53 4.07
C THR A 96 -1.30 -0.32 5.01
N VAL A 97 -0.12 0.24 5.30
CA VAL A 97 0.03 1.44 6.14
C VAL A 97 -0.71 2.63 5.53
N ARG A 98 -0.53 2.86 4.22
CA ARG A 98 -1.20 3.95 3.50
C ARG A 98 -2.73 3.79 3.54
N MET A 99 -3.26 2.62 3.18
CA MET A 99 -4.70 2.36 3.19
C MET A 99 -5.32 2.55 4.58
N ILE A 100 -4.61 2.12 5.63
CA ILE A 100 -5.03 2.34 7.02
C ILE A 100 -5.08 3.83 7.36
N ASN A 101 -4.01 4.57 7.08
CA ASN A 101 -3.90 5.98 7.48
C ASN A 101 -4.85 6.88 6.65
N ASP A 102 -4.97 6.63 5.34
CA ASP A 102 -5.89 7.35 4.45
C ASP A 102 -7.35 7.13 4.85
N ASN A 103 -7.67 5.98 5.47
CA ASN A 103 -9.02 5.57 5.84
C ASN A 103 -9.12 5.22 7.32
N LEU A 104 -8.53 6.05 8.18
CA LEU A 104 -8.33 5.74 9.60
C LEU A 104 -9.65 5.45 10.35
N SER A 105 -10.74 6.14 10.02
CA SER A 105 -12.05 5.95 10.69
C SER A 105 -12.79 4.69 10.23
N THR A 106 -12.39 4.05 9.13
CA THR A 106 -13.03 2.86 8.57
C THR A 106 -12.06 1.67 8.58
N ILE A 107 -11.16 1.57 7.60
CA ILE A 107 -10.17 0.49 7.49
C ILE A 107 -9.27 0.49 8.72
N GLY A 108 -8.72 1.65 9.09
CA GLY A 108 -7.81 1.75 10.23
C GLY A 108 -8.47 1.36 11.54
N LYS A 109 -9.72 1.77 11.76
CA LYS A 109 -10.52 1.36 12.91
C LYS A 109 -10.74 -0.14 12.94
N ASN A 110 -11.14 -0.75 11.83
CA ASN A 110 -11.38 -2.20 11.74
C ASN A 110 -10.10 -2.99 12.08
N VAL A 111 -8.98 -2.62 11.46
CA VAL A 111 -7.69 -3.28 11.71
C VAL A 111 -7.27 -3.09 13.16
N LEU A 112 -7.31 -1.86 13.69
CA LEU A 112 -6.95 -1.55 15.07
C LEU A 112 -7.78 -2.37 16.07
N CYS A 113 -9.10 -2.41 15.87
CA CYS A 113 -10.02 -3.14 16.75
C CYS A 113 -9.74 -4.64 16.73
N TRP A 114 -9.50 -5.20 15.55
CA TRP A 114 -9.18 -6.61 15.38
C TRP A 114 -7.88 -7.00 16.08
N ILE A 115 -6.76 -6.34 15.75
CA ILE A 115 -5.44 -6.73 16.28
C ILE A 115 -5.29 -6.48 17.78
N SER A 116 -6.13 -5.62 18.37
CA SER A 116 -6.11 -5.29 19.80
C SER A 116 -7.24 -5.95 20.60
N HIS A 117 -8.06 -6.81 19.99
CA HIS A 117 -9.23 -7.44 20.61
C HIS A 117 -10.22 -6.42 21.22
N ARG A 118 -10.45 -5.32 20.51
CA ARG A 118 -11.40 -4.26 20.87
C ARG A 118 -12.59 -4.25 19.92
N THR A 119 -13.26 -5.39 19.79
CA THR A 119 -14.46 -5.56 18.97
C THR A 119 -15.73 -5.63 19.84
N GLY A 120 -16.91 -5.50 19.23
CA GLY A 120 -18.20 -5.58 19.92
C GLY A 120 -18.36 -4.49 20.99
N ARG A 121 -18.61 -4.89 22.25
CA ARG A 121 -18.85 -3.95 23.36
C ARG A 121 -17.62 -3.11 23.73
N SER A 122 -16.42 -3.55 23.35
CA SER A 122 -15.16 -2.83 23.61
C SER A 122 -14.72 -1.97 22.41
N THR A 123 -15.57 -1.81 21.40
CA THR A 123 -15.24 -1.04 20.20
C THR A 123 -14.97 0.42 20.57
N PRO A 124 -13.75 0.94 20.32
CA PRO A 124 -13.38 2.30 20.62
C PRO A 124 -14.14 3.31 19.74
N THR A 125 -14.26 4.52 20.27
CA THR A 125 -14.79 5.67 19.53
C THR A 125 -13.77 6.19 18.53
N ASP A 126 -14.23 6.92 17.51
CA ASP A 126 -13.33 7.51 16.51
C ASP A 126 -12.35 8.51 17.15
N LYS A 127 -12.74 9.15 18.26
CA LYS A 127 -11.84 10.01 19.05
C LYS A 127 -10.66 9.24 19.64
N TYR A 128 -10.86 7.98 20.02
CA TYR A 128 -9.77 7.12 20.48
C TYR A 128 -8.88 6.70 19.31
N ILE A 129 -9.49 6.25 18.20
CA ILE A 129 -8.76 5.81 17.01
C ILE A 129 -7.86 6.90 16.44
N LYS A 130 -8.36 8.15 16.34
CA LYS A 130 -7.62 9.31 15.83
C LYS A 130 -6.37 9.71 16.63
N GLN A 131 -6.12 9.09 17.78
CA GLN A 131 -4.89 9.27 18.54
C GLN A 131 -3.73 8.46 17.98
N PHE A 132 -4.02 7.45 17.15
CA PHE A 132 -3.04 6.53 16.59
C PHE A 132 -2.77 6.84 15.12
N GLU A 133 -1.53 6.58 14.71
CA GLU A 133 -1.13 6.43 13.31
C GLU A 133 -0.59 5.01 13.11
N ALA A 134 -0.82 4.43 11.93
CA ALA A 134 -0.16 3.19 11.56
C ALA A 134 1.23 3.49 10.99
N ILE A 135 2.21 2.66 11.36
CA ILE A 135 3.58 2.72 10.86
C ILE A 135 4.00 1.35 10.35
N GLY A 136 4.83 1.35 9.31
CA GLY A 136 5.48 0.13 8.80
C GLY A 136 6.86 -0.01 9.41
N THR A 137 7.17 -1.11 10.08
CA THR A 137 8.45 -1.29 10.81
C THR A 137 9.66 -1.31 9.90
N GLY A 138 9.50 -1.78 8.65
CA GLY A 138 10.52 -1.74 7.61
C GLY A 138 10.54 -0.45 6.79
N SER A 139 9.63 0.51 7.05
CA SER A 139 9.48 1.70 6.20
C SER A 139 10.56 2.75 6.46
N VAL A 140 11.01 3.41 5.40
CA VAL A 140 11.96 4.54 5.45
C VAL A 140 11.45 5.66 6.36
N ASP A 141 10.16 5.97 6.31
CA ASP A 141 9.59 7.03 7.14
C ASP A 141 9.61 6.69 8.64
N THR A 142 9.41 5.42 9.01
CA THR A 142 9.57 4.93 10.38
C THR A 142 11.01 5.11 10.86
N SER A 143 12.02 4.84 10.01
CA SER A 143 13.42 5.06 10.38
C SER A 143 13.73 6.53 10.76
N LYS A 144 12.96 7.48 10.20
CA LYS A 144 13.13 8.92 10.41
C LYS A 144 12.30 9.46 11.57
N ARG A 145 11.02 9.05 11.67
CA ARG A 145 10.05 9.60 12.64
C ARG A 145 9.89 8.76 13.90
N HIS A 146 10.14 7.46 13.80
CA HIS A 146 9.85 6.45 14.82
C HIS A 146 11.01 5.45 14.92
N SER A 147 12.25 5.95 14.94
CA SER A 147 13.47 5.12 14.80
C SER A 147 13.56 3.97 15.79
N PHE A 148 12.98 4.11 16.99
CA PHE A 148 12.89 3.03 17.99
C PHE A 148 12.09 1.81 17.51
N TYR A 149 11.12 2.01 16.61
CA TYR A 149 10.26 0.97 16.04
C TYR A 149 10.69 0.55 14.63
N PHE A 150 11.81 1.08 14.13
CA PHE A 150 12.36 0.69 12.84
C PHE A 150 13.12 -0.63 12.97
N GLU A 151 12.53 -1.70 12.45
CA GLU A 151 13.07 -3.05 12.53
C GLU A 151 12.80 -3.78 11.20
N PRO A 152 13.59 -3.49 10.15
CA PRO A 152 13.41 -4.14 8.86
C PRO A 152 13.65 -5.65 8.97
N GLY A 153 12.68 -6.45 8.52
CA GLY A 153 12.72 -7.90 8.62
C GLY A 153 12.26 -8.49 9.96
N ALA A 154 11.67 -7.67 10.84
CA ALA A 154 10.98 -8.14 12.03
C ALA A 154 9.78 -9.05 11.69
N ASN A 155 9.23 -9.71 12.72
CA ASN A 155 7.98 -10.48 12.61
C ASN A 155 6.73 -9.62 12.80
N THR A 156 6.83 -8.33 12.51
CA THR A 156 5.77 -7.35 12.63
C THR A 156 6.01 -6.34 11.54
N ASP A 157 5.08 -6.25 10.60
CA ASP A 157 5.21 -5.33 9.47
C ASP A 157 4.52 -4.02 9.78
N VAL A 158 3.34 -4.07 10.43
CA VAL A 158 2.52 -2.89 10.75
C VAL A 158 2.18 -2.85 12.23
N MET A 159 2.30 -1.66 12.82
CA MET A 159 1.85 -1.37 14.19
C MET A 159 1.18 -0.01 14.25
N PHE A 160 0.36 0.21 15.28
CA PHE A 160 -0.20 1.52 15.59
C PHE A 160 0.58 2.15 16.73
N VAL A 161 0.94 3.42 16.58
CA VAL A 161 1.62 4.20 17.60
C VAL A 161 0.86 5.49 17.87
N ARG A 162 0.96 6.02 19.08
CA ARG A 162 0.42 7.32 19.45
C ARG A 162 1.48 8.18 20.13
N ALA A 163 1.42 9.48 19.89
CA ALA A 163 2.23 10.44 20.61
C ALA A 163 1.76 10.57 22.06
N VAL A 164 2.69 10.53 23.01
CA VAL A 164 2.46 10.75 24.43
C VAL A 164 3.27 11.97 24.87
N PRO A 165 2.59 13.11 25.14
CA PRO A 165 3.28 14.31 25.61
C PRO A 165 3.83 14.09 27.01
N LYS A 166 5.16 14.15 27.17
CA LYS A 166 5.76 14.20 28.51
C LYS A 166 5.66 15.63 29.05
N LYS A 167 4.93 15.80 30.15
CA LYS A 167 4.69 17.10 30.84
C LYS A 167 5.97 17.91 31.18
N ARG A 168 7.17 17.33 31.09
CA ARG A 168 8.45 17.95 31.47
C ARG A 168 9.55 17.89 30.40
N SER A 169 9.26 17.38 29.20
CA SER A 169 10.23 17.28 28.10
C SER A 169 9.64 17.83 26.82
N ARG A 170 10.47 18.48 25.99
CA ARG A 170 10.11 18.84 24.61
C ARG A 170 10.16 17.63 23.66
N ILE A 171 10.57 16.47 24.16
CA ILE A 171 10.63 15.21 23.40
C ILE A 171 9.23 14.58 23.43
N VAL A 172 8.67 14.36 22.24
CA VAL A 172 7.47 13.54 22.06
C VAL A 172 7.90 12.08 22.07
N GLU A 173 7.34 11.29 22.98
CA GLU A 173 7.50 9.84 22.98
C GLU A 173 6.33 9.19 22.28
N PHE A 174 6.54 8.00 21.74
CA PHE A 174 5.53 7.22 21.07
C PHE A 174 5.31 5.91 21.81
N GLU A 175 4.04 5.59 22.08
CA GLU A 175 3.64 4.31 22.67
C GLU A 175 2.91 3.46 21.63
N PRO A 176 3.18 2.13 21.58
CA PRO A 176 2.46 1.25 20.68
C PRO A 176 1.07 0.95 21.23
N LEU A 177 0.12 0.65 20.35
CA LEU A 177 -1.15 0.07 20.72
C LEU A 177 -0.93 -1.28 21.40
N THR A 178 -1.63 -1.53 22.50
CA THR A 178 -1.62 -2.82 23.19
C THR A 178 -2.92 -3.58 23.03
N ILE A 179 -2.82 -4.91 23.13
CA ILE A 179 -3.97 -5.80 23.23
C ILE A 179 -4.78 -5.42 24.47
N ASN A 180 -6.11 -5.42 24.34
CA ASN A 180 -7.01 -5.06 25.42
C ASN A 180 -6.77 -5.94 26.66
N GLY A 181 -6.53 -5.30 27.81
CA GLY A 181 -6.22 -5.99 29.06
C GLY A 181 -4.80 -6.55 29.17
N SER A 182 -3.88 -6.16 28.27
CA SER A 182 -2.50 -6.65 28.24
C SER A 182 -1.49 -5.51 28.01
N THR A 183 -0.23 -5.76 28.36
CA THR A 183 0.92 -4.92 28.00
C THR A 183 1.56 -5.34 26.67
N ALA A 184 1.10 -6.44 26.06
CA ALA A 184 1.60 -6.91 24.78
C ALA A 184 1.19 -5.95 23.65
N THR A 185 2.18 -5.57 22.84
CA THR A 185 1.95 -4.80 21.61
C THR A 185 1.03 -5.55 20.66
N ALA A 186 0.02 -4.84 20.16
CA ALA A 186 -0.82 -5.29 19.07
C ALA A 186 -0.10 -4.98 17.75
N SER A 187 0.06 -6.01 16.92
CA SER A 187 0.78 -5.90 15.65
C SER A 187 0.17 -6.78 14.58
N LEU A 188 0.53 -6.45 13.33
CA LEU A 188 0.07 -7.11 12.13
C LEU A 188 1.27 -7.55 11.27
N GLN A 189 1.21 -8.78 10.77
CA GLN A 189 2.04 -9.28 9.68
C GLN A 189 1.23 -9.28 8.38
N VAL A 190 1.81 -8.80 7.30
CA VAL A 190 1.26 -8.82 5.95
C VAL A 190 1.85 -10.01 5.20
N LYS A 191 1.01 -10.76 4.48
CA LYS A 191 1.45 -11.93 3.71
C LYS A 191 0.94 -11.90 2.26
N ALA A 192 1.90 -11.77 1.35
CA ALA A 192 1.71 -11.74 -0.09
C ALA A 192 2.14 -13.07 -0.74
N ILE A 193 1.56 -14.19 -0.29
CA ILE A 193 1.87 -15.53 -0.78
C ILE A 193 0.64 -16.20 -1.40
N THR A 194 0.86 -17.14 -2.32
CA THR A 194 -0.19 -17.90 -3.01
C THR A 194 -0.12 -19.40 -2.77
N SER A 195 0.82 -19.85 -1.92
CA SER A 195 1.00 -21.28 -1.61
C SER A 195 1.77 -21.44 -0.31
N ASN A 196 1.88 -22.70 0.15
CA ASN A 196 2.56 -23.09 1.38
C ASN A 196 2.06 -22.38 2.66
N VAL A 197 0.74 -22.18 2.74
CA VAL A 197 0.09 -21.46 3.86
C VAL A 197 0.38 -22.06 5.23
N ARG A 198 0.64 -23.38 5.28
CA ARG A 198 0.99 -24.09 6.50
C ARG A 198 2.28 -23.54 7.11
N ASP A 199 3.37 -23.52 6.35
CA ASP A 199 4.69 -23.18 6.88
C ASP A 199 4.93 -21.68 6.91
N GLU A 200 4.27 -20.92 6.04
CA GLU A 200 4.47 -19.47 5.91
C GLU A 200 3.54 -18.63 6.81
N ILE A 201 2.41 -19.20 7.25
CA ILE A 201 1.37 -18.49 8.03
C ILE A 201 0.99 -19.26 9.29
N ILE A 202 0.46 -20.48 9.15
CA ILE A 202 -0.20 -21.21 10.24
C ILE A 202 0.81 -21.62 11.33
N MET A 203 1.89 -22.31 10.96
CA MET A 203 2.91 -22.73 11.91
C MET A 203 3.61 -21.54 12.59
N PRO A 204 3.98 -20.45 11.87
CA PRO A 204 4.45 -19.23 12.49
C PRO A 204 3.50 -18.61 13.53
N LEU A 205 2.18 -18.63 13.30
CA LEU A 205 1.20 -18.16 14.29
C LEU A 205 1.20 -19.03 15.54
N LEU A 206 1.16 -20.35 15.37
CA LEU A 206 1.20 -21.31 16.49
C LEU A 206 2.49 -21.18 17.32
N ASN A 207 3.62 -20.90 16.67
CA ASN A 207 4.91 -20.70 17.32
C ASN A 207 5.07 -19.30 17.93
N GLY A 208 4.05 -18.44 17.88
CA GLY A 208 4.08 -17.09 18.41
C GLY A 208 4.98 -16.12 17.64
N LYS A 209 5.42 -16.49 16.42
CA LYS A 209 6.19 -15.61 15.54
C LYS A 209 5.34 -14.42 15.11
N TYR A 210 4.08 -14.67 14.77
CA TYR A 210 3.10 -13.65 14.40
C TYR A 210 1.98 -13.60 15.44
N ARG A 211 1.29 -12.47 15.55
CA ARG A 211 0.05 -12.37 16.34
C ARG A 211 -1.19 -12.37 15.45
N HIS A 212 -1.16 -11.55 14.39
CA HIS A 212 -2.21 -11.43 13.40
C HIS A 212 -1.58 -11.40 12.01
N VAL A 213 -2.25 -12.01 11.03
CA VAL A 213 -1.80 -12.10 9.64
C VAL A 213 -2.90 -11.61 8.71
N LEU A 214 -2.61 -10.59 7.91
CA LEU A 214 -3.44 -10.13 6.79
C LEU A 214 -2.90 -10.75 5.50
N THR A 215 -3.70 -11.59 4.86
CA THR A 215 -3.37 -12.24 3.59
C THR A 215 -3.89 -11.41 2.43
N TYR A 216 -3.14 -11.27 1.34
CA TYR A 216 -3.48 -10.35 0.24
C TYR A 216 -3.84 -11.02 -1.09
N LEU A 217 -3.32 -12.21 -1.35
CA LEU A 217 -3.31 -12.75 -2.71
C LEU A 217 -4.38 -13.81 -2.94
N VAL A 218 -4.81 -13.86 -4.20
CA VAL A 218 -5.57 -14.97 -4.76
C VAL A 218 -4.60 -15.90 -5.48
N ASN A 219 -4.70 -17.20 -5.21
CA ASN A 219 -3.92 -18.20 -5.91
C ASN A 219 -4.36 -18.25 -7.38
N PRO A 220 -3.48 -17.92 -8.33
CA PRO A 220 -3.86 -17.82 -9.74
C PRO A 220 -4.23 -19.16 -10.37
N ARG A 221 -3.86 -20.29 -9.75
CA ARG A 221 -4.17 -21.63 -10.26
C ARG A 221 -5.57 -22.08 -9.85
N THR A 222 -5.98 -21.75 -8.62
CA THR A 222 -7.25 -22.21 -8.04
C THR A 222 -8.34 -21.15 -8.07
N GLY A 223 -7.96 -19.86 -8.19
CA GLY A 223 -8.87 -18.73 -8.04
C GLY A 223 -9.29 -18.47 -6.59
N VAL A 224 -8.68 -19.17 -5.62
CA VAL A 224 -9.05 -19.10 -4.20
C VAL A 224 -8.14 -18.11 -3.48
N HIS A 225 -8.72 -17.25 -2.63
CA HIS A 225 -7.94 -16.33 -1.79
C HIS A 225 -7.16 -17.12 -0.74
N THR A 226 -5.90 -16.73 -0.48
CA THR A 226 -4.99 -17.40 0.47
C THR A 226 -5.60 -17.55 1.87
N TYR A 227 -6.48 -16.63 2.29
CA TYR A 227 -7.27 -16.77 3.51
C TYR A 227 -8.07 -18.09 3.54
N TYR A 228 -8.82 -18.40 2.50
CA TYR A 228 -9.64 -19.61 2.46
C TYR A 228 -8.78 -20.87 2.39
N GLU A 229 -7.64 -20.82 1.70
CA GLU A 229 -6.65 -21.90 1.74
C GLU A 229 -6.11 -22.13 3.17
N CYS A 230 -5.87 -21.06 3.94
CA CYS A 230 -5.53 -21.17 5.36
C CYS A 230 -6.67 -21.83 6.15
N MET A 231 -7.91 -21.37 5.96
CA MET A 231 -9.06 -21.88 6.71
C MET A 231 -9.30 -23.38 6.46
N ASP A 232 -9.12 -23.84 5.22
CA ASP A 232 -9.26 -25.25 4.87
C ASP A 232 -8.13 -26.10 5.47
N GLU A 233 -6.89 -25.60 5.45
CA GLU A 233 -5.76 -26.27 6.11
C GLU A 233 -5.97 -26.38 7.62
N ILE A 234 -6.44 -25.31 8.27
CA ILE A 234 -6.71 -25.28 9.71
C ILE A 234 -7.80 -26.28 10.08
N LYS A 235 -8.91 -26.31 9.35
CA LYS A 235 -10.00 -27.29 9.56
C LYS A 235 -9.48 -28.72 9.42
N ARG A 236 -8.67 -28.99 8.40
CA ARG A 236 -8.04 -30.30 8.18
C ARG A 236 -7.11 -30.68 9.33
N MET A 237 -6.26 -29.77 9.78
CA MET A 237 -5.37 -30.01 10.91
C MET A 237 -6.13 -30.29 12.20
N TYR A 238 -7.27 -29.61 12.43
CA TYR A 238 -8.13 -29.86 13.58
C TYR A 238 -8.84 -31.22 13.48
N SER A 239 -9.40 -31.58 12.32
CA SER A 239 -10.02 -32.90 12.11
C SER A 239 -9.02 -34.04 12.30
N ASP A 240 -7.77 -33.82 11.91
CA ASP A 240 -6.66 -34.76 12.07
C ASP A 240 -6.09 -34.78 13.51
N ARG A 241 -6.70 -34.05 14.45
CA ARG A 241 -6.27 -33.92 15.86
C ARG A 241 -4.84 -33.38 16.03
N ARG A 242 -4.37 -32.58 15.07
CA ARG A 242 -3.07 -31.88 15.13
C ARG A 242 -3.16 -30.50 15.79
N LEU A 243 -4.37 -30.03 16.07
CA LEU A 243 -4.65 -28.79 16.79
C LEU A 243 -5.59 -29.08 17.96
N THR A 244 -5.33 -28.42 19.08
CA THR A 244 -6.29 -28.27 20.17
C THR A 244 -7.41 -27.30 19.77
N TRP A 245 -8.50 -27.28 20.55
CA TRP A 245 -9.58 -26.32 20.33
C TRP A 245 -9.10 -24.87 20.48
N ASP A 246 -8.24 -24.59 21.45
CA ASP A 246 -7.73 -23.24 21.71
C ASP A 246 -6.82 -22.76 20.57
N GLU A 247 -5.94 -23.62 20.06
CA GLU A 247 -5.13 -23.32 18.87
C GLU A 247 -5.98 -23.08 17.62
N TYR A 248 -7.02 -23.90 17.43
CA TYR A 248 -7.97 -23.72 16.32
C TYR A 248 -8.67 -22.36 16.41
N GLN A 249 -9.22 -22.01 17.57
CA GLN A 249 -9.87 -20.71 17.78
C GLN A 249 -8.89 -19.55 17.66
N HIS A 250 -7.68 -19.69 18.17
CA HIS A 250 -6.64 -18.68 18.01
C HIS A 250 -6.36 -18.40 16.53
N LEU A 251 -6.12 -19.44 15.73
CA LEU A 251 -5.84 -19.32 14.31
C LEU A 251 -6.99 -18.68 13.52
N LEU A 252 -8.24 -19.06 13.80
CA LEU A 252 -9.42 -18.46 13.16
C LEU A 252 -9.54 -16.94 13.42
N ASN A 253 -9.15 -16.51 14.62
CA ASN A 253 -9.21 -15.10 15.01
C ASN A 253 -7.98 -14.30 14.55
N SER A 254 -6.87 -14.96 14.23
CA SER A 254 -5.59 -14.33 13.91
C SER A 254 -5.31 -14.17 12.42
N ILE A 255 -6.06 -14.81 11.52
CA ILE A 255 -5.85 -14.69 10.06
C ILE A 255 -7.05 -14.00 9.43
N ILE A 256 -6.81 -13.04 8.53
CA ILE A 256 -7.89 -12.37 7.81
C ILE A 256 -7.52 -12.04 6.36
N GLN A 257 -8.55 -11.75 5.56
CA GLN A 257 -8.44 -11.20 4.20
C GLN A 257 -8.76 -9.69 4.19
N PRO A 258 -8.39 -8.95 3.13
CA PRO A 258 -8.51 -7.50 3.08
C PRO A 258 -9.96 -7.02 3.06
N SER A 259 -10.85 -7.74 2.37
CA SER A 259 -12.29 -7.40 2.28
C SER A 259 -12.98 -7.32 3.63
N ASP A 260 -12.59 -8.16 4.58
CA ASP A 260 -13.17 -8.18 5.93
C ASP A 260 -12.78 -6.93 6.74
N MET A 261 -11.74 -6.21 6.30
CA MET A 261 -11.30 -4.93 6.86
C MET A 261 -11.84 -3.72 6.09
N GLY A 262 -12.58 -3.94 5.00
CA GLY A 262 -13.07 -2.90 4.10
C GLY A 262 -12.07 -2.48 3.01
N MET A 263 -11.04 -3.29 2.76
CA MET A 263 -10.13 -3.09 1.64
C MET A 263 -10.65 -3.82 0.39
N ASP A 264 -10.68 -3.14 -0.75
CA ASP A 264 -11.17 -3.72 -2.00
C ASP A 264 -10.17 -4.75 -2.58
N GLN A 265 -10.58 -6.03 -2.61
CA GLN A 265 -9.78 -7.10 -3.19
C GLN A 265 -9.56 -6.92 -4.69
N TYR A 266 -10.49 -6.28 -5.41
CA TYR A 266 -10.34 -6.02 -6.83
C TYR A 266 -9.18 -5.04 -7.09
N TYR A 267 -9.15 -3.90 -6.39
CA TYR A 267 -8.02 -2.97 -6.40
C TYR A 267 -6.68 -3.65 -6.07
N ILE A 268 -6.66 -4.51 -5.03
CA ILE A 268 -5.46 -5.25 -4.63
C ILE A 268 -4.97 -6.17 -5.74
N ASN A 269 -5.88 -6.89 -6.39
CA ASN A 269 -5.54 -7.78 -7.49
C ASN A 269 -4.99 -7.00 -8.70
N GLU A 270 -5.59 -5.87 -9.06
CA GLU A 270 -5.07 -4.99 -10.11
C GLU A 270 -3.67 -4.47 -9.77
N TYR A 271 -3.48 -4.04 -8.52
CA TYR A 271 -2.20 -3.52 -8.08
C TYR A 271 -1.13 -4.60 -8.07
N TYR A 272 -1.44 -5.81 -7.61
CA TYR A 272 -0.54 -6.97 -7.72
C TYR A 272 -0.12 -7.22 -9.17
N GLN A 273 -1.08 -7.24 -10.10
CA GLN A 273 -0.79 -7.45 -11.52
C GLN A 273 0.10 -6.34 -12.08
N TYR A 274 -0.15 -5.10 -11.69
CA TYR A 274 0.69 -3.97 -12.05
C TYR A 274 2.14 -4.15 -11.55
N LEU A 275 2.34 -4.46 -10.27
CA LEU A 275 3.66 -4.69 -9.69
C LEU A 275 4.38 -5.87 -10.35
N TYR A 276 3.67 -6.98 -10.56
CA TYR A 276 4.24 -8.20 -11.12
C TYR A 276 4.75 -8.00 -12.56
N ARG A 277 3.99 -7.29 -13.38
CA ARG A 277 4.31 -7.02 -14.80
C ARG A 277 5.45 -6.01 -14.95
N ASN A 278 5.55 -5.04 -14.04
CA ASN A 278 6.42 -3.90 -14.23
C ASN A 278 7.71 -3.93 -13.39
N HIS A 279 7.97 -4.97 -12.60
CA HIS A 279 9.20 -5.07 -11.81
C HIS A 279 10.38 -5.78 -12.53
N PRO A 280 11.62 -5.22 -12.46
CA PRO A 280 11.96 -3.89 -11.96
C PRO A 280 11.55 -2.82 -12.99
N MET A 281 10.96 -1.73 -12.52
CA MET A 281 10.47 -0.68 -13.41
C MET A 281 11.59 0.29 -13.72
N ASN A 282 11.82 0.57 -15.00
CA ASN A 282 12.58 1.74 -15.41
C ASN A 282 11.62 2.93 -15.41
N ILE A 283 11.68 3.75 -14.38
CA ILE A 283 10.88 4.98 -14.27
C ILE A 283 11.59 6.08 -15.07
N GLN A 284 10.90 6.69 -16.03
CA GLN A 284 11.44 7.77 -16.85
C GLN A 284 11.09 9.16 -16.26
N PRO A 285 11.75 10.26 -16.66
CA PRO A 285 11.52 11.58 -16.05
C PRO A 285 10.09 12.11 -16.28
N ASP A 286 9.51 11.83 -17.45
CA ASP A 286 8.15 12.21 -17.85
C ASP A 286 7.07 11.52 -17.00
N ASP A 287 7.34 10.31 -16.53
CA ASP A 287 6.47 9.62 -15.58
C ASP A 287 6.35 10.37 -14.25
N LEU A 288 7.46 10.96 -13.81
CA LEU A 288 7.56 11.60 -12.50
C LEU A 288 6.86 12.96 -12.46
N THR A 289 6.86 13.71 -13.56
CA THR A 289 6.07 14.95 -13.67
C THR A 289 4.57 14.66 -13.56
N ASN A 290 4.09 13.58 -14.18
CA ASN A 290 2.69 13.15 -14.10
C ASN A 290 2.32 12.56 -12.73
N ALA A 291 3.28 11.89 -12.06
CA ALA A 291 3.08 11.39 -10.71
C ALA A 291 3.14 12.49 -9.65
N ALA A 292 3.99 13.50 -9.80
CA ALA A 292 4.09 14.63 -8.87
C ALA A 292 2.75 15.39 -8.75
N ALA A 293 2.03 15.56 -9.86
CA ALA A 293 0.69 16.16 -9.87
C ALA A 293 -0.36 15.33 -9.09
N ASN A 294 -0.13 14.02 -8.90
CA ASN A 294 -1.02 13.11 -8.16
C ASN A 294 -0.52 12.80 -6.72
N ILE A 295 0.78 12.96 -6.44
CA ILE A 295 1.45 12.58 -5.18
C ILE A 295 1.63 13.78 -4.23
N GLU A 296 1.35 15.00 -4.68
CA GLU A 296 1.50 16.24 -3.88
C GLU A 296 0.77 16.20 -2.52
N ILE A 297 -0.14 15.25 -2.29
CA ILE A 297 -0.95 15.11 -1.07
C ILE A 297 -0.27 14.29 0.06
N ALA A 298 0.84 13.58 -0.17
CA ALA A 298 1.42 12.68 0.85
C ALA A 298 2.80 13.06 1.45
N GLY A 299 3.37 14.22 1.15
CA GLY A 299 4.52 14.74 1.91
C GLY A 299 5.88 14.74 1.21
N PHE A 300 5.94 15.28 -0.01
CA PHE A 300 7.20 15.84 -0.54
C PHE A 300 7.69 17.07 0.27
N VAL A 301 6.91 17.53 1.26
CA VAL A 301 7.24 18.64 2.16
C VAL A 301 7.74 18.11 3.51
N LYS A 302 8.99 17.69 3.57
CA LYS A 302 9.88 17.96 4.73
C LYS A 302 11.33 17.67 4.37
N GLY A 303 11.84 18.50 3.48
CA GLY A 303 13.23 18.57 3.07
C GLY A 303 13.30 19.54 1.91
N GLU A 304 13.63 20.79 2.22
CA GLU A 304 13.78 21.94 1.32
C GLU A 304 13.89 21.63 -0.18
N GLY A 305 12.97 22.22 -0.96
CA GLY A 305 13.00 22.24 -2.42
C GLY A 305 11.63 22.00 -3.05
N LEU A 306 10.82 23.06 -3.18
CA LEU A 306 9.69 23.05 -4.12
C LEU A 306 10.23 22.80 -5.53
N ILE A 307 9.63 21.84 -6.26
CA ILE A 307 9.76 21.78 -7.72
C ILE A 307 8.52 22.50 -8.26
N LEU A 308 8.70 23.73 -8.73
CA LEU A 308 7.69 24.44 -9.50
C LEU A 308 7.65 23.84 -10.93
N PRO A 309 6.45 23.64 -11.52
CA PRO A 309 6.33 23.39 -12.96
C PRO A 309 6.98 24.54 -13.74
N SER A 310 7.71 24.22 -14.79
CA SER A 310 8.49 25.12 -15.68
C SER A 310 7.68 26.25 -16.35
N ASP A 311 6.39 26.31 -16.09
CA ASP A 311 5.42 27.10 -16.86
C ASP A 311 4.91 28.30 -16.04
N MET A 312 5.24 28.38 -14.75
CA MET A 312 5.12 29.62 -13.98
C MET A 312 6.38 30.45 -14.16
N LYS A 313 6.43 31.24 -15.23
CA LYS A 313 7.25 32.45 -15.23
C LYS A 313 6.74 33.32 -14.09
N LEU A 314 7.53 33.51 -13.04
CA LEU A 314 7.39 34.65 -12.15
C LEU A 314 7.32 35.88 -13.05
N GLN A 315 6.17 36.56 -13.05
CA GLN A 315 6.11 37.90 -13.62
C GLN A 315 7.11 38.73 -12.82
N ASP A 316 8.15 39.20 -13.49
CA ASP A 316 9.01 40.24 -12.95
C ASP A 316 8.12 41.42 -12.58
N ASP A 317 8.11 41.78 -11.30
CA ASP A 317 7.44 42.95 -10.76
C ASP A 317 8.08 44.18 -11.41
N PRO A 318 7.34 45.02 -12.17
CA PRO A 318 7.88 46.26 -12.66
C PRO A 318 7.74 47.36 -11.59
N ASP A 319 8.84 48.10 -11.40
CA ASP A 319 8.97 49.40 -10.74
C ASP A 319 9.11 49.46 -9.20
N GLU A 320 10.33 49.14 -8.73
CA GLU A 320 10.99 49.98 -7.73
C GLU A 320 11.74 51.12 -8.44
N THR A 321 11.03 52.21 -8.77
CA THR A 321 11.68 53.52 -8.94
C THR A 321 10.90 54.65 -8.26
N SER A 322 11.47 55.09 -7.12
CA SER A 322 11.49 56.47 -6.56
C SER A 322 10.27 57.00 -5.77
N PRO A 323 10.48 57.98 -4.87
CA PRO A 323 11.56 58.09 -3.86
C PRO A 323 11.02 58.45 -2.47
N ARG A 324 11.91 58.35 -1.48
CA ARG A 324 11.74 58.80 -0.09
C ARG A 324 11.36 60.29 -0.03
N TYR A 325 10.37 60.60 0.81
CA TYR A 325 10.29 61.80 1.64
C TYR A 325 9.74 61.44 3.02
#